data_AF-A0AAN6MGV9-F1
#
_entry.id   AF-A0AAN6MGV9-F1
#
_cell.length_a   1.000
_cell.length_b   1.000
_cell.length_c   1.000
_cell.angle_alpha   90.00
_cell.angle_beta   90.00
_cell.angle_gamma   90.00
#
_symmetry.space_group_name_H-M   'P 1'
#
loop_
_entity.id
_entity.type
_entity.pdbx_description
1 polymer ?
#
loop_
_entity_poly.entity_id
_entity_poly.type
_entity_poly.pdbx_seq_one_letter_code
_entity_poly.pdbx_strand_id
1 'polypeptide(L)'
;MAALRSMAAAMAAVALVGRVQATEVPLPPCLDPFRPFVYSGCFQDTGSPQILPYRSPVSSDDMTVEKCVAECKGNGYRYAGLVYYGVCYCGQTVNGPAVTEDQCSFPCHGNSTEKCGGDNIFSVYQDPTFLPVEDVTVEDYSSLGCWTDDSSLGRALTYRQNQVDGATLTTEKCLQACRDGGFPFAGTEYSGECYCGVVIGNDTYSAPAEDCNMPCNGNNAQTCGGRSRLNLYVANELQSLEPCGYEPPVSSSTPPVTSTTATSTTSQVVSTTTTSSACVSTTVVPPECEYKCGKWCASGLPDWSDDKVCKTSWSNCALQVSSCFKQAGWPDALNCFDFGDWCGSLSRYCDSKPLGGCRKSDFKSRNPPKNPATSKTLTVTTTCAPSTTAKATTTTATTTKPATSTTKAPVPTPTNVCIQPSNAFYGYGPGKPVGGIDMPVVTCNDLAVDWPGYPFKQYNDVDTRRCKKYPRNGCTSACADACKEQYEDCVDVYAEGCKSRPRTWKRGGYFDFANSSPVERRTFGWTDSWGGAVGKCKAQYDDCLRVNRGVTGAGKCPKFGGW
;
A
#
# COMPACT_ATOMS: atom_id res chain seq x y z
N MET A 1 29.49 -8.41 63.14
CA MET A 1 28.49 -7.34 62.93
C MET A 1 29.22 -6.11 62.37
N ALA A 2 29.32 -6.07 61.04
CA ALA A 2 29.76 -4.94 60.21
C ALA A 2 28.48 -4.42 59.51
N ALA A 3 28.29 -3.18 59.07
CA ALA A 3 29.14 -2.02 58.87
C ALA A 3 28.23 -0.78 58.92
N LEU A 4 28.70 0.34 59.48
CA LEU A 4 28.12 1.67 59.28
C LEU A 4 29.17 2.51 58.56
N ARG A 5 29.00 2.71 57.24
CA ARG A 5 29.64 3.81 56.50
C ARG A 5 28.78 4.23 55.30
N SER A 6 28.43 5.52 55.32
CA SER A 6 28.33 6.42 54.16
C SER A 6 27.25 6.16 53.11
N MET A 7 26.11 6.84 53.27
CA MET A 7 25.27 7.26 52.13
C MET A 7 24.99 8.75 52.24
N ALA A 8 25.89 9.55 51.67
CA ALA A 8 25.63 10.94 51.30
C ALA A 8 26.44 11.23 50.03
N ALA A 9 25.82 11.98 49.12
CA ALA A 9 26.31 12.44 47.82
C ALA A 9 26.15 11.48 46.62
N ALA A 10 24.96 11.55 46.01
CA ALA A 10 24.83 11.55 44.54
C ALA A 10 23.47 12.17 44.15
N MET A 11 23.28 13.47 44.42
CA MET A 11 22.38 14.31 43.62
C MET A 11 23.24 15.04 42.59
N ALA A 12 23.20 14.61 41.34
CA ALA A 12 23.42 15.42 40.14
C ALA A 12 23.34 14.52 38.89
N ALA A 13 22.69 15.04 37.85
CA ALA A 13 22.54 14.49 36.50
C ALA A 13 21.34 13.56 36.25
N VAL A 14 20.13 14.03 36.60
CA VAL A 14 18.93 13.75 35.79
C VAL A 14 18.43 15.09 35.24
N ALA A 15 19.17 15.64 34.29
CA ALA A 15 18.71 16.72 33.42
C ALA A 15 19.47 16.56 32.10
N LEU A 16 18.72 16.56 30.99
CA LEU A 16 19.18 16.42 29.59
C LEU A 16 19.45 14.98 29.13
N VAL A 17 18.45 14.11 29.24
CA VAL A 17 18.15 13.24 28.10
C VAL A 17 16.99 13.92 27.38
N GLY A 18 17.32 14.74 26.38
CA GLY A 18 16.34 15.14 25.39
C GLY A 18 15.69 13.87 24.88
N ARG A 19 14.37 13.78 25.01
CA ARG A 19 13.60 12.67 24.48
C ARG A 19 13.86 12.61 22.98
N VAL A 20 14.73 11.70 22.54
CA VAL A 20 14.74 11.26 21.15
C VAL A 20 13.55 10.31 21.03
N GLN A 21 12.35 10.90 20.98
CA GLN A 21 11.18 10.19 20.49
C GLN A 21 11.21 10.37 18.98
N ALA A 22 11.56 9.29 18.26
CA ALA A 22 11.28 9.23 16.83
C ALA A 22 9.76 9.11 16.67
N THR A 23 9.10 10.25 16.46
CA THR A 23 7.69 10.36 16.06
C THR A 23 7.58 10.88 14.64
N GLU A 24 8.43 10.40 13.74
CA GLU A 24 8.13 10.50 12.32
C GLU A 24 7.24 9.30 11.97
N VAL A 25 6.06 9.56 11.39
CA VAL A 25 5.43 8.55 10.54
C VAL A 25 6.47 8.25 9.47
N PRO A 26 7.02 7.03 9.37
CA PRO A 26 8.02 6.74 8.36
C PRO A 26 7.40 7.03 7.00
N LEU A 27 7.98 7.97 6.25
CA LEU A 27 7.68 8.14 4.84
C LEU A 27 7.87 6.75 4.17
N PRO A 28 6.98 6.34 3.26
CA PRO A 28 7.07 5.03 2.63
C PRO A 28 8.47 4.83 2.03
N PRO A 29 9.16 3.71 2.34
CA PRO A 29 10.52 3.47 1.83
C PRO A 29 10.47 3.27 0.32
N CYS A 30 11.21 4.06 -0.45
CA CYS A 30 11.22 4.12 -1.92
C CYS A 30 11.13 2.72 -2.59
N LEU A 31 9.94 2.37 -3.12
CA LEU A 31 9.59 1.02 -3.59
C LEU A 31 9.75 0.80 -5.11
N ASP A 32 9.84 1.87 -5.90
CA ASP A 32 9.89 1.83 -7.37
C ASP A 32 10.99 2.74 -7.95
N PRO A 33 11.55 2.44 -9.15
CA PRO A 33 12.44 3.35 -9.87
C PRO A 33 11.66 4.59 -10.32
N PHE A 34 12.28 5.78 -10.26
CA PHE A 34 11.68 7.03 -10.75
C PHE A 34 11.03 6.83 -12.12
N ARG A 35 9.69 6.86 -12.14
CA ARG A 35 8.93 6.97 -13.38
C ARG A 35 8.67 8.45 -13.62
N PRO A 36 9.13 9.00 -14.77
CA PRO A 36 8.81 10.38 -15.11
C PRO A 36 7.29 10.50 -15.21
N PHE A 37 6.78 11.65 -14.77
CA PHE A 37 5.37 11.96 -15.01
C PHE A 37 5.09 11.93 -16.50
N VAL A 38 3.89 11.49 -16.85
CA VAL A 38 3.42 11.42 -18.22
C VAL A 38 2.67 12.70 -18.52
N TYR A 39 2.89 13.28 -19.70
CA TYR A 39 2.15 14.46 -20.14
C TYR A 39 0.65 14.17 -20.19
N SER A 40 -0.13 15.00 -19.49
CA SER A 40 -1.58 14.85 -19.34
C SER A 40 -2.38 15.83 -20.18
N GLY A 41 -1.71 16.82 -20.77
CA GLY A 41 -2.32 17.79 -21.67
C GLY A 41 -2.12 19.24 -21.24
N CYS A 42 -2.79 20.10 -22.00
CA CYS A 42 -2.73 21.54 -21.85
C CYS A 42 -3.99 22.07 -21.13
N PHE A 43 -3.84 22.90 -20.10
CA PHE A 43 -4.96 23.35 -19.28
C PHE A 43 -4.91 24.84 -18.98
N GLN A 44 -6.05 25.51 -18.96
CA GLN A 44 -6.13 26.94 -18.65
C GLN A 44 -6.33 27.18 -17.16
N ASP A 45 -5.57 28.12 -16.59
CA ASP A 45 -5.82 28.63 -15.25
C ASP A 45 -6.92 29.69 -15.28
N THR A 46 -7.98 29.47 -14.51
CA THR A 46 -9.12 30.37 -14.37
C THR A 46 -9.03 31.25 -13.11
N GLY A 47 -8.00 31.04 -12.29
CA GLY A 47 -7.68 31.86 -11.13
C GLY A 47 -8.50 31.59 -9.85
N SER A 48 -9.54 30.75 -9.89
CA SER A 48 -10.29 30.39 -8.68
C SER A 48 -11.17 29.13 -8.87
N PRO A 49 -10.80 27.97 -8.27
CA PRO A 49 -9.52 27.70 -7.61
C PRO A 49 -8.37 27.71 -8.64
N GLN A 50 -7.18 28.04 -8.17
CA GLN A 50 -5.97 27.90 -8.98
C GLN A 50 -5.83 26.46 -9.47
N ILE A 51 -5.42 26.28 -10.72
CA ILE A 51 -5.34 24.96 -11.35
C ILE A 51 -4.47 23.97 -10.57
N LEU A 52 -3.28 24.40 -10.14
CA LEU A 52 -2.35 23.69 -9.27
C LEU A 52 -1.95 24.64 -8.12
N PRO A 53 -2.29 24.31 -6.86
CA PRO A 53 -2.23 25.28 -5.77
C PRO A 53 -0.84 25.51 -5.17
N TYR A 54 0.14 24.64 -5.45
CA TYR A 54 1.49 24.76 -4.89
C TYR A 54 2.45 25.35 -5.91
N ARG A 55 2.94 26.57 -5.70
CA ARG A 55 4.08 27.07 -6.48
C ARG A 55 5.37 26.52 -5.89
N SER A 56 6.14 25.81 -6.69
CA SER A 56 7.43 25.30 -6.23
C SER A 56 8.45 26.43 -5.97
N PRO A 57 9.38 26.26 -5.00
CA PRO A 57 10.50 27.17 -4.80
C PRO A 57 11.59 27.08 -5.89
N VAL A 58 11.57 26.08 -6.79
CA VAL A 58 12.62 25.96 -7.82
C VAL A 58 12.64 27.16 -8.78
N SER A 59 13.84 27.63 -9.14
CA SER A 59 13.99 28.79 -10.03
C SER A 59 13.52 28.48 -11.45
N SER A 60 12.81 29.43 -12.06
CA SER A 60 12.35 29.36 -13.45
C SER A 60 13.44 29.70 -14.48
N ASP A 61 14.62 30.19 -14.06
CA ASP A 61 15.63 30.73 -14.99
C ASP A 61 16.30 29.66 -15.86
N ASP A 62 16.33 28.42 -15.38
CA ASP A 62 16.91 27.25 -16.06
C ASP A 62 15.96 26.05 -15.94
N MET A 63 14.64 26.29 -16.07
CA MET A 63 13.64 25.24 -15.87
C MET A 63 13.61 24.24 -17.02
N THR A 64 13.46 22.95 -16.69
CA THR A 64 13.08 21.88 -17.61
C THR A 64 11.86 21.14 -17.06
N VAL A 65 11.19 20.35 -17.90
CA VAL A 65 10.09 19.48 -17.49
C VAL A 65 10.53 18.55 -16.36
N GLU A 66 11.72 17.95 -16.48
CA GLU A 66 12.26 17.00 -15.51
C GLU A 66 12.50 17.65 -14.15
N LYS A 67 12.98 18.89 -14.10
CA LYS A 67 13.21 19.61 -12.84
C LYS A 67 11.89 19.83 -12.09
N CYS A 68 10.85 20.28 -12.79
CA CYS A 68 9.55 20.50 -12.16
C CYS A 68 8.88 19.19 -11.73
N VAL A 69 8.92 18.17 -12.61
CA VAL A 69 8.38 16.85 -12.28
C VAL A 69 9.10 16.24 -11.08
N ALA A 70 10.44 16.30 -11.04
CA ALA A 70 11.22 15.76 -9.93
C ALA A 70 10.88 16.45 -8.60
N GLU A 71 10.73 17.77 -8.62
CA GLU A 71 10.36 18.57 -7.45
C GLU A 71 8.95 18.25 -6.95
N CYS A 72 7.95 18.22 -7.83
CA CYS A 72 6.58 17.90 -7.44
C CYS A 72 6.45 16.46 -6.94
N LYS A 73 7.10 15.52 -7.63
CA LYS A 73 7.12 14.12 -7.23
C LYS A 73 7.85 13.91 -5.90
N GLY A 74 8.99 14.57 -5.70
CA GLY A 74 9.76 14.51 -4.47
C GLY A 74 9.00 15.02 -3.24
N ASN A 75 8.05 15.92 -3.44
CA ASN A 75 7.14 16.43 -2.41
C ASN A 75 5.79 15.70 -2.34
N GLY A 76 5.63 14.56 -3.05
CA GLY A 76 4.46 13.70 -2.97
C GLY A 76 3.23 14.23 -3.72
N TYR A 77 3.39 15.15 -4.67
CA TYR A 77 2.29 15.62 -5.52
C TYR A 77 2.05 14.69 -6.70
N ARG A 78 0.78 14.56 -7.09
CA ARG A 78 0.32 13.76 -8.21
C ARG A 78 0.51 14.44 -9.56
N TYR A 79 0.44 15.75 -9.58
CA TYR A 79 0.56 16.56 -10.78
C TYR A 79 1.68 17.59 -10.65
N ALA A 80 2.38 17.79 -11.75
CA ALA A 80 3.33 18.87 -11.97
C ALA A 80 2.82 19.68 -13.16
N GLY A 81 2.92 21.00 -13.10
CA GLY A 81 2.50 21.87 -14.18
C GLY A 81 3.49 23.00 -14.39
N LEU A 82 3.77 23.29 -15.65
CA LEU A 82 4.65 24.38 -16.05
C LEU A 82 3.83 25.43 -16.80
N VAL A 83 4.01 26.68 -16.38
CA VAL A 83 3.39 27.86 -16.99
C VAL A 83 4.47 28.88 -17.33
N TYR A 84 4.24 29.73 -18.34
CA TYR A 84 5.07 30.89 -18.65
C TYR A 84 6.59 30.60 -18.66
N TYR A 85 7.04 29.80 -19.62
CA TYR A 85 8.46 29.43 -19.83
C TYR A 85 9.11 28.56 -18.73
N GLY A 86 8.34 28.12 -17.72
CA GLY A 86 8.81 27.16 -16.72
C GLY A 86 8.66 27.59 -15.26
N VAL A 87 7.62 28.36 -14.94
CA VAL A 87 7.20 28.48 -13.54
C VAL A 87 6.53 27.16 -13.13
N CYS A 88 7.12 26.47 -12.16
CA CYS A 88 6.67 25.15 -11.72
C CYS A 88 5.60 25.23 -10.63
N TYR A 89 4.52 24.48 -10.82
CA TYR A 89 3.47 24.27 -9.83
C TYR A 89 3.20 22.77 -9.63
N CYS A 90 2.73 22.42 -8.45
CA CYS A 90 2.36 21.06 -8.06
C CYS A 90 0.94 21.01 -7.48
N GLY A 91 0.31 19.85 -7.55
CA GLY A 91 -1.03 19.67 -7.00
C GLY A 91 -1.51 18.23 -7.00
N GLN A 92 -2.62 18.00 -6.31
CA GLN A 92 -3.31 16.70 -6.25
C GLN A 92 -4.46 16.57 -7.24
N THR A 93 -4.99 17.70 -7.72
CA THR A 93 -6.01 17.77 -8.76
C THR A 93 -5.65 18.83 -9.77
N VAL A 94 -6.24 18.75 -10.95
CA VAL A 94 -6.11 19.74 -12.01
C VAL A 94 -7.46 20.44 -12.15
N ASN A 95 -7.59 21.64 -11.59
CA ASN A 95 -8.88 22.33 -11.48
C ASN A 95 -9.17 23.30 -12.64
N GLY A 96 -8.77 22.95 -13.87
CA GLY A 96 -8.89 23.81 -15.05
C GLY A 96 -9.42 23.06 -16.28
N PRO A 97 -10.08 23.75 -17.22
CA PRO A 97 -10.51 23.13 -18.46
C PRO A 97 -9.30 22.80 -19.34
N ALA A 98 -9.36 21.65 -20.02
CA ALA A 98 -8.39 21.31 -21.06
C ALA A 98 -8.55 22.26 -22.26
N VAL A 99 -7.43 22.69 -22.82
CA VAL A 99 -7.36 23.54 -24.01
C VAL A 99 -6.55 22.85 -25.11
N THR A 100 -6.52 23.46 -26.30
CA THR A 100 -5.76 22.95 -27.44
C THR A 100 -4.25 23.01 -27.17
N GLU A 101 -3.52 21.98 -27.59
CA GLU A 101 -2.06 21.86 -27.42
C GLU A 101 -1.26 23.06 -27.94
N ASP A 102 -1.75 23.76 -28.97
CA ASP A 102 -1.09 24.95 -29.53
C ASP A 102 -0.93 26.09 -28.51
N GLN A 103 -1.76 26.09 -27.45
CA GLN A 103 -1.70 27.07 -26.36
C GLN A 103 -0.58 26.75 -25.35
N CYS A 104 -0.09 25.51 -25.31
CA CYS A 104 1.07 25.07 -24.51
C CYS A 104 2.36 25.09 -25.34
N SER A 105 2.62 26.19 -26.04
CA SER A 105 3.70 26.25 -27.02
C SER A 105 4.98 26.93 -26.53
N PHE A 106 4.99 27.52 -25.33
CA PHE A 106 6.14 28.26 -24.83
C PHE A 106 7.29 27.30 -24.50
N PRO A 107 8.52 27.57 -24.97
CA PRO A 107 9.68 26.74 -24.66
C PRO A 107 10.07 26.87 -23.19
N CYS A 108 10.65 25.83 -22.62
CA CYS A 108 11.25 25.90 -21.30
C CYS A 108 12.56 26.72 -21.34
N HIS A 109 12.82 27.55 -20.31
CA HIS A 109 14.06 28.35 -20.25
C HIS A 109 15.34 27.50 -20.28
N GLY A 110 15.35 26.37 -19.56
CA GLY A 110 16.51 25.47 -19.48
C GLY A 110 16.61 24.46 -20.64
N ASN A 111 15.52 24.24 -21.38
CA ASN A 111 15.53 23.41 -22.59
C ASN A 111 14.48 23.87 -23.61
N SER A 112 14.92 24.55 -24.67
CA SER A 112 14.02 25.09 -25.69
C SER A 112 13.35 24.03 -26.58
N THR A 113 13.75 22.76 -26.46
CA THR A 113 13.11 21.63 -27.15
C THR A 113 11.87 21.11 -26.41
N GLU A 114 11.71 21.47 -25.15
CA GLU A 114 10.56 21.12 -24.30
C GLU A 114 9.51 22.23 -24.29
N LYS A 115 8.28 21.88 -23.89
CA LYS A 115 7.15 22.81 -23.74
C LYS A 115 6.83 23.02 -22.28
N CYS A 116 6.74 24.29 -21.87
CA CYS A 116 6.52 24.72 -20.49
C CYS A 116 5.32 25.68 -20.40
N GLY A 117 4.20 25.25 -20.96
CA GLY A 117 2.92 25.96 -20.91
C GLY A 117 2.80 27.12 -21.90
N GLY A 118 2.08 28.14 -21.48
CA GLY A 118 1.77 29.38 -22.21
C GLY A 118 1.41 30.51 -21.24
N ASP A 119 0.78 31.56 -21.75
CA ASP A 119 0.30 32.68 -20.93
C ASP A 119 -0.98 32.27 -20.17
N ASN A 120 -0.87 32.01 -18.85
CA ASN A 120 -1.91 31.39 -18.01
C ASN A 120 -2.39 30.00 -18.48
N ILE A 121 -1.55 29.32 -19.24
CA ILE A 121 -1.81 27.97 -19.75
C ILE A 121 -0.72 27.02 -19.23
N PHE A 122 -1.13 25.90 -18.66
CA PHE A 122 -0.26 24.93 -18.02
C PHE A 122 -0.06 23.70 -18.90
N SER A 123 1.20 23.35 -19.14
CA SER A 123 1.57 22.00 -19.55
C SER A 123 1.58 21.12 -18.30
N VAL A 124 0.62 20.20 -18.19
CA VAL A 124 0.44 19.36 -16.99
C VAL A 124 0.96 17.95 -17.24
N TYR A 125 1.64 17.44 -16.22
CA TYR A 125 2.21 16.10 -16.17
C TYR A 125 1.66 15.39 -14.93
N GLN A 126 1.35 14.11 -15.06
CA GLN A 126 0.77 13.29 -14.00
C GLN A 126 1.68 12.12 -13.64
N ASP A 127 1.75 11.80 -12.35
CA ASP A 127 2.30 10.55 -11.89
C ASP A 127 1.31 9.39 -12.14
N PRO A 128 1.64 8.42 -13.02
CA PRO A 128 0.76 7.28 -13.28
C PRO A 128 0.74 6.26 -12.14
N THR A 129 1.54 6.43 -11.08
CA THR A 129 1.62 5.49 -9.95
C THR A 129 0.53 5.69 -8.91
N PHE A 130 -0.10 6.87 -8.86
CA PHE A 130 -1.20 7.13 -7.93
C PHE A 130 -2.47 6.40 -8.38
N LEU A 131 -3.18 5.78 -7.42
CA LEU A 131 -4.49 5.16 -7.65
C LEU A 131 -5.58 6.21 -7.96
N PRO A 132 -6.57 5.92 -8.82
CA PRO A 132 -7.65 6.86 -9.11
C PRO A 132 -8.33 7.34 -7.82
N VAL A 133 -8.53 8.67 -7.67
CA VAL A 133 -9.16 9.24 -6.47
C VAL A 133 -10.59 8.71 -6.27
N GLU A 134 -11.25 8.34 -7.37
CA GLU A 134 -12.63 7.84 -7.39
C GLU A 134 -12.79 6.52 -6.63
N ASP A 135 -11.72 5.74 -6.46
CA ASP A 135 -11.74 4.43 -5.80
C ASP A 135 -11.59 4.51 -4.28
N VAL A 136 -11.26 5.68 -3.73
CA VAL A 136 -11.09 5.91 -2.29
C VAL A 136 -12.38 6.48 -1.72
N THR A 137 -12.79 6.13 -0.51
CA THR A 137 -13.94 6.70 0.20
C THR A 137 -13.53 7.36 1.52
N VAL A 138 -14.46 8.08 2.17
CA VAL A 138 -14.18 8.71 3.47
C VAL A 138 -13.84 7.67 4.54
N GLU A 139 -14.37 6.45 4.42
CA GLU A 139 -14.13 5.34 5.33
C GLU A 139 -12.69 4.78 5.25
N ASP A 140 -11.96 5.06 4.17
CA ASP A 140 -10.56 4.66 4.01
C ASP A 140 -9.60 5.56 4.81
N TYR A 141 -10.08 6.71 5.30
CA TYR A 141 -9.31 7.55 6.20
C TYR A 141 -9.27 6.95 7.61
N SER A 142 -8.08 6.51 7.99
CA SER A 142 -7.78 6.02 9.33
C SER A 142 -7.29 7.17 10.22
N SER A 143 -7.72 7.22 11.48
CA SER A 143 -7.23 8.22 12.42
C SER A 143 -5.81 7.89 12.89
N LEU A 144 -4.92 8.87 12.82
CA LEU A 144 -3.57 8.86 13.38
C LEU A 144 -3.51 9.45 14.79
N GLY A 145 -4.66 9.84 15.36
CA GLY A 145 -4.75 10.44 16.69
C GLY A 145 -4.51 11.95 16.70
N CYS A 146 -4.05 12.46 17.84
CA CYS A 146 -3.79 13.89 18.05
C CYS A 146 -2.35 14.25 17.69
N TRP A 147 -2.16 15.37 17.00
CA TRP A 147 -0.87 15.85 16.51
C TRP A 147 -0.69 17.34 16.76
N THR A 148 0.55 17.80 16.88
CA THR A 148 0.87 19.21 17.06
C THR A 148 0.74 20.02 15.77
N ASP A 149 0.26 21.26 15.89
CA ASP A 149 0.16 22.23 14.79
C ASP A 149 0.72 23.61 15.19
N ASP A 150 1.78 23.59 16.00
CA ASP A 150 2.50 24.77 16.55
C ASP A 150 4.00 24.75 16.20
N SER A 151 4.37 24.10 15.10
CA SER A 151 5.76 24.00 14.62
C SER A 151 6.31 25.37 14.19
N SER A 152 7.61 25.59 14.47
CA SER A 152 8.31 26.82 14.03
C SER A 152 8.60 26.84 12.53
N LEU A 153 8.45 25.68 11.87
CA LEU A 153 8.65 25.51 10.42
C LEU A 153 7.35 25.58 9.63
N GLY A 154 6.20 25.71 10.31
CA GLY A 154 4.90 25.87 9.69
C GLY A 154 3.86 24.95 10.30
N ARG A 155 2.79 24.72 9.53
CA ARG A 155 1.65 23.89 9.94
C ARG A 155 1.91 22.41 9.66
N ALA A 156 1.24 21.56 10.42
CA ALA A 156 1.18 20.11 10.19
C ALA A 156 0.61 19.78 8.81
N LEU A 157 -0.45 20.47 8.39
CA LEU A 157 -1.06 20.35 7.07
C LEU A 157 -1.24 21.74 6.44
N THR A 158 -0.71 21.91 5.23
CA THR A 158 -0.58 23.24 4.60
C THR A 158 -1.88 23.76 3.99
N TYR A 159 -2.80 22.88 3.55
CA TYR A 159 -3.95 23.29 2.74
C TYR A 159 -5.23 23.44 3.55
N ARG A 160 -5.52 24.66 4.00
CA ARG A 160 -6.81 24.99 4.63
C ARG A 160 -7.95 24.89 3.60
N GLN A 161 -9.01 24.16 3.95
CA GLN A 161 -10.19 23.96 3.11
C GLN A 161 -11.23 25.04 3.39
N ASN A 162 -11.03 26.23 2.82
CA ASN A 162 -11.89 27.40 3.07
C ASN A 162 -13.32 27.24 2.53
N GLN A 163 -13.53 26.32 1.59
CA GLN A 163 -14.87 25.98 1.08
C GLN A 163 -15.70 25.17 2.08
N VAL A 164 -15.08 24.62 3.13
CA VAL A 164 -15.80 23.91 4.19
C VAL A 164 -16.26 24.92 5.24
N ASP A 165 -17.58 25.02 5.43
CA ASP A 165 -18.17 25.92 6.42
C ASP A 165 -17.78 25.49 7.85
N GLY A 166 -16.94 26.30 8.49
CA GLY A 166 -16.45 26.07 9.84
C GLY A 166 -17.54 26.10 10.91
N ALA A 167 -18.66 26.78 10.68
CA ALA A 167 -19.78 26.79 11.62
C ALA A 167 -20.52 25.45 11.68
N THR A 168 -20.40 24.63 10.63
CA THR A 168 -21.06 23.33 10.53
C THR A 168 -20.07 22.18 10.31
N LEU A 169 -18.80 22.38 10.65
CA LEU A 169 -17.74 21.39 10.44
C LEU A 169 -18.03 20.10 11.22
N THR A 170 -17.89 18.97 10.53
CA THR A 170 -17.75 17.64 11.15
C THR A 170 -16.46 17.01 10.64
N THR A 171 -16.02 15.94 11.30
CA THR A 171 -14.86 15.18 10.82
C THR A 171 -15.09 14.71 9.38
N GLU A 172 -16.25 14.13 9.10
CA GLU A 172 -16.60 13.57 7.79
C GLU A 172 -16.59 14.64 6.68
N LYS A 173 -17.07 15.86 6.97
CA LYS A 173 -17.01 16.97 6.00
C LYS A 173 -15.57 17.33 5.64
N CYS A 174 -14.66 17.30 6.61
CA CYS A 174 -13.26 17.57 6.34
C CYS A 174 -12.61 16.45 5.54
N LEU A 175 -12.84 15.19 5.93
CA LEU A 175 -12.34 14.02 5.21
C LEU A 175 -12.84 13.99 3.77
N GLN A 176 -14.13 14.29 3.56
CA GLN A 176 -14.73 14.37 2.22
C GLN A 176 -14.05 15.45 1.38
N ALA A 177 -13.84 16.65 1.94
CA ALA A 177 -13.18 17.74 1.22
C ALA A 177 -11.72 17.38 0.84
N CYS A 178 -10.98 16.75 1.75
CA CYS A 178 -9.61 16.30 1.46
C CYS A 178 -9.55 15.17 0.45
N ARG A 179 -10.49 14.21 0.53
CA ARG A 179 -10.67 13.15 -0.46
C ARG A 179 -10.96 13.71 -1.84
N ASP A 180 -11.92 14.62 -1.96
CA ASP A 180 -12.31 15.23 -3.24
C ASP A 180 -11.16 16.07 -3.83
N GLY A 181 -10.29 16.61 -2.96
CA GLY A 181 -9.04 17.25 -3.34
C GLY A 181 -7.87 16.27 -3.60
N GLY A 182 -8.07 14.96 -3.51
CA GLY A 182 -7.03 13.94 -3.74
C GLY A 182 -5.89 13.94 -2.71
N PHE A 183 -6.12 14.50 -1.52
CA PHE A 183 -5.11 14.57 -0.47
C PHE A 183 -5.08 13.26 0.33
N PRO A 184 -3.91 12.71 0.68
CA PRO A 184 -3.82 11.57 1.59
C PRO A 184 -4.03 11.93 3.06
N PHE A 185 -3.71 13.16 3.47
CA PHE A 185 -3.86 13.60 4.84
C PHE A 185 -4.97 14.61 4.99
N ALA A 186 -5.75 14.44 6.06
CA ALA A 186 -6.81 15.34 6.46
C ALA A 186 -6.70 15.60 7.96
N GLY A 187 -7.07 16.79 8.40
CA GLY A 187 -7.04 17.13 9.80
C GLY A 187 -8.03 18.22 10.18
N THR A 188 -8.60 18.06 11.37
CA THR A 188 -9.52 19.03 11.96
C THR A 188 -8.86 19.73 13.14
N GLU A 189 -9.00 21.06 13.19
CA GLU A 189 -8.47 21.92 14.24
C GLU A 189 -9.53 22.89 14.77
N TYR A 190 -9.40 23.27 16.05
CA TYR A 190 -10.11 24.38 16.66
C TYR A 190 -11.64 24.39 16.41
N SER A 191 -12.27 23.21 16.50
CA SER A 191 -13.72 22.97 16.31
C SER A 191 -14.30 23.22 14.92
N GLY A 192 -13.65 24.03 14.09
CA GLY A 192 -14.23 24.56 12.86
C GLY A 192 -13.25 24.70 11.69
N GLU A 193 -12.01 24.24 11.84
CA GLU A 193 -11.01 24.34 10.78
C GLU A 193 -10.72 22.96 10.17
N CYS A 194 -10.57 22.95 8.85
CA CYS A 194 -10.23 21.76 8.09
C CYS A 194 -8.97 22.01 7.26
N TYR A 195 -8.04 21.08 7.35
CA TYR A 195 -6.76 21.12 6.66
C TYR A 195 -6.50 19.81 5.93
N CYS A 196 -5.91 19.90 4.75
CA CYS A 196 -5.45 18.75 3.98
C CYS A 196 -3.94 18.87 3.70
N GLY A 197 -3.31 17.75 3.40
CA GLY A 197 -1.90 17.72 3.04
C GLY A 197 -1.54 16.49 2.23
N VAL A 198 -0.46 16.62 1.47
CA VAL A 198 0.21 15.51 0.78
C VAL A 198 1.30 14.88 1.64
N VAL A 199 1.84 15.66 2.56
CA VAL A 199 2.82 15.28 3.57
C VAL A 199 2.46 15.98 4.88
N ILE A 200 2.98 15.44 5.98
CA ILE A 200 2.93 16.10 7.29
C ILE A 200 4.13 17.06 7.38
N GLY A 201 3.90 18.27 7.86
CA GLY A 201 4.94 19.29 8.04
C GLY A 201 6.06 18.82 8.97
N ASN A 202 7.27 19.36 8.75
CA ASN A 202 8.41 19.08 9.62
C ASN A 202 8.18 19.62 11.04
N ASP A 203 8.82 18.97 12.02
CA ASP A 203 8.68 19.26 13.46
C ASP A 203 7.25 19.09 14.02
N THR A 204 6.41 18.31 13.33
CA THR A 204 5.10 17.88 13.82
C THR A 204 5.21 16.50 14.50
N TYR A 205 4.56 16.33 15.66
CA TYR A 205 4.66 15.11 16.47
C TYR A 205 3.31 14.73 17.11
N SER A 206 3.19 13.46 17.48
CA SER A 206 2.00 12.98 18.18
C SER A 206 1.87 13.65 19.55
N ALA A 207 0.66 14.14 19.83
CA ALA A 207 0.26 14.74 21.07
C ALA A 207 -0.68 13.81 21.86
N PRO A 208 -0.83 13.99 23.18
CA PRO A 208 -1.82 13.28 23.97
C PRO A 208 -3.24 13.45 23.40
N ALA A 209 -4.06 12.40 23.41
CA ALA A 209 -5.39 12.44 22.81
C ALA A 209 -6.29 13.49 23.47
N GLU A 210 -6.08 13.75 24.77
CA GLU A 210 -6.77 14.77 25.55
C GLU A 210 -6.52 16.21 25.10
N ASP A 211 -5.45 16.47 24.32
CA ASP A 211 -5.17 17.79 23.75
C ASP A 211 -6.06 18.08 22.54
N CYS A 212 -6.62 17.05 21.91
CA CYS A 212 -7.57 17.14 20.80
C CYS A 212 -9.01 16.87 21.29
N ASN A 213 -9.48 17.70 22.23
CA ASN A 213 -10.74 17.50 22.93
C ASN A 213 -11.84 18.52 22.59
N MET A 214 -11.62 19.42 21.62
CA MET A 214 -12.60 20.42 21.26
C MET A 214 -13.72 19.80 20.41
N PRO A 215 -15.00 19.96 20.76
CA PRO A 215 -16.10 19.40 19.99
C PRO A 215 -16.19 20.05 18.60
N CYS A 216 -16.56 19.28 17.57
CA CYS A 216 -16.80 19.83 16.24
C CYS A 216 -18.04 20.74 16.24
N ASN A 217 -17.96 21.90 15.59
CA ASN A 217 -19.06 22.87 15.54
C ASN A 217 -20.37 22.30 14.94
N GLY A 218 -20.24 21.41 13.96
CA GLY A 218 -21.37 20.73 13.32
C GLY A 218 -21.83 19.44 14.00
N ASN A 219 -21.02 18.88 14.92
CA ASN A 219 -21.36 17.67 15.65
C ASN A 219 -20.59 17.56 16.98
N ASN A 220 -21.23 17.94 18.09
CA ASN A 220 -20.61 17.93 19.41
C ASN A 220 -20.30 16.51 19.96
N ALA A 221 -20.71 15.44 19.28
CA ALA A 221 -20.32 14.08 19.64
C ALA A 221 -18.93 13.67 19.09
N GLN A 222 -18.34 14.49 18.24
CA GLN A 222 -17.01 14.30 17.65
C GLN A 222 -16.03 15.36 18.18
N THR A 223 -14.74 15.04 18.14
CA THR A 223 -13.66 15.98 18.43
C THR A 223 -13.03 16.49 17.13
N CYS A 224 -12.83 17.81 17.03
CA CYS A 224 -12.22 18.50 15.89
C CYS A 224 -10.99 19.29 16.35
N GLY A 225 -10.00 18.56 16.85
CA GLY A 225 -8.72 19.07 17.30
C GLY A 225 -8.76 19.78 18.64
N GLY A 226 -7.84 20.73 18.80
CA GLY A 226 -7.68 21.59 19.95
C GLY A 226 -6.91 22.84 19.57
N ARG A 227 -6.44 23.61 20.55
CA ARG A 227 -5.63 24.81 20.28
C ARG A 227 -4.24 24.39 19.81
N SER A 228 -3.91 24.61 18.53
CA SER A 228 -2.65 24.15 17.93
C SER A 228 -2.49 22.63 17.97
N ARG A 229 -3.63 21.92 17.85
CA ARG A 229 -3.73 20.47 17.97
C ARG A 229 -4.67 19.94 16.91
N LEU A 230 -4.17 19.05 16.07
CA LEU A 230 -4.86 18.52 14.91
C LEU A 230 -5.30 17.08 15.19
N ASN A 231 -6.60 16.78 15.06
CA ASN A 231 -7.01 15.39 14.87
C ASN A 231 -6.62 15.00 13.44
N LEU A 232 -5.62 14.14 13.30
CA LEU A 232 -5.03 13.79 12.01
C LEU A 232 -5.58 12.44 11.49
N TYR A 233 -5.79 12.38 10.18
CA TYR A 233 -6.30 11.21 9.47
C TYR A 233 -5.48 10.96 8.20
N VAL A 234 -5.40 9.71 7.79
CA VAL A 234 -4.66 9.29 6.59
C VAL A 234 -5.44 8.27 5.76
N ALA A 235 -5.52 8.53 4.46
CA ALA A 235 -5.89 7.57 3.42
C ALA A 235 -4.61 7.09 2.71
N ASN A 236 -4.12 5.91 3.09
CA ASN A 236 -2.85 5.37 2.57
C ASN A 236 -2.88 5.16 1.04
N GLU A 237 -4.06 4.92 0.48
CA GLU A 237 -4.23 4.69 -0.96
C GLU A 237 -4.10 5.96 -1.81
N LEU A 238 -4.12 7.15 -1.18
CA LEU A 238 -3.86 8.44 -1.82
C LEU A 238 -2.42 8.94 -1.61
N GLN A 239 -1.60 8.19 -0.85
CA GLN A 239 -0.20 8.56 -0.65
C GLN A 239 0.65 8.24 -1.89
N SER A 240 1.65 9.07 -2.14
CA SER A 240 2.70 8.71 -3.10
C SER A 240 3.39 7.44 -2.59
N LEU A 241 3.50 6.42 -3.45
CA LEU A 241 4.32 5.25 -3.19
C LEU A 241 5.83 5.54 -3.34
N GLU A 242 6.18 6.76 -3.76
CA GLU A 242 7.54 7.17 -4.07
C GLU A 242 7.86 8.56 -3.44
N PRO A 243 8.78 8.62 -2.46
CA PRO A 243 9.58 9.83 -2.34
C PRO A 243 11.06 9.49 -2.07
N CYS A 244 11.94 9.60 -3.08
CA CYS A 244 13.30 10.15 -2.88
C CYS A 244 14.19 10.26 -4.16
N GLY A 245 14.67 11.49 -4.42
CA GLY A 245 16.12 11.76 -4.63
C GLY A 245 16.77 11.47 -5.99
N TYR A 246 16.22 11.96 -7.10
CA TYR A 246 16.97 12.01 -8.36
C TYR A 246 17.76 13.32 -8.49
N GLU A 247 19.09 13.21 -8.62
CA GLU A 247 19.94 14.27 -9.17
C GLU A 247 19.81 14.20 -10.71
N PRO A 248 19.36 15.26 -11.41
CA PRO A 248 19.08 15.21 -12.84
C PRO A 248 20.30 14.73 -13.64
N PRO A 249 20.12 13.99 -14.76
CA PRO A 249 21.24 13.57 -15.56
C PRO A 249 21.79 14.82 -16.22
N VAL A 250 23.09 15.05 -16.07
CA VAL A 250 23.77 16.10 -16.82
C VAL A 250 23.63 15.75 -18.31
N SER A 251 22.87 16.55 -19.06
CA SER A 251 22.66 16.36 -20.50
C SER A 251 24.01 16.32 -21.23
N SER A 252 24.47 15.13 -21.61
CA SER A 252 25.63 14.98 -22.50
C SER A 252 25.16 15.19 -23.94
N SER A 253 25.54 16.33 -24.50
CA SER A 253 25.30 16.71 -25.89
C SER A 253 26.23 15.97 -26.84
N THR A 254 25.69 15.16 -27.77
CA THR A 254 26.35 14.91 -29.06
C THR A 254 25.35 14.48 -30.16
N PRO A 255 25.24 15.21 -31.29
CA PRO A 255 24.57 14.78 -32.53
C PRO A 255 25.62 14.18 -33.52
N PRO A 256 25.35 13.84 -34.82
CA PRO A 256 24.11 13.81 -35.65
C PRO A 256 23.95 12.51 -36.51
N VAL A 257 22.94 12.42 -37.40
CA VAL A 257 23.06 12.35 -38.89
C VAL A 257 21.76 11.88 -39.58
N THR A 258 21.53 12.51 -40.73
CA THR A 258 20.35 12.74 -41.57
C THR A 258 20.07 11.67 -42.65
N SER A 259 18.84 11.72 -43.19
CA SER A 259 18.38 11.37 -44.58
C SER A 259 18.28 9.88 -44.96
N THR A 260 17.26 9.40 -45.68
CA THR A 260 16.84 9.86 -47.02
C THR A 260 15.43 9.37 -47.44
N THR A 261 14.83 10.17 -48.32
CA THR A 261 13.58 10.15 -49.10
C THR A 261 13.34 8.91 -49.98
N ALA A 262 12.06 8.55 -50.24
CA ALA A 262 11.62 8.00 -51.53
C ALA A 262 10.10 8.14 -51.77
N THR A 263 9.74 8.17 -53.05
CA THR A 263 8.58 8.80 -53.69
C THR A 263 7.47 7.83 -54.13
N SER A 264 6.29 8.41 -54.29
CA SER A 264 4.96 8.01 -54.82
C SER A 264 4.83 6.91 -55.88
N THR A 265 3.68 6.19 -55.84
CA THR A 265 2.94 5.78 -57.05
C THR A 265 1.45 5.56 -56.77
N THR A 266 0.64 6.03 -57.72
CA THR A 266 -0.83 6.12 -57.78
C THR A 266 -1.48 4.79 -58.18
N SER A 267 -2.70 4.49 -57.68
CA SER A 267 -3.73 3.71 -58.40
C SER A 267 -5.07 3.67 -57.67
N GLN A 268 -6.11 3.34 -58.43
CA GLN A 268 -7.47 3.88 -58.40
C GLN A 268 -8.44 3.31 -57.35
N VAL A 269 -9.49 4.10 -57.14
CA VAL A 269 -10.66 3.92 -56.28
C VAL A 269 -11.67 2.95 -56.91
N VAL A 270 -12.17 1.98 -56.13
CA VAL A 270 -13.47 1.32 -56.35
C VAL A 270 -14.22 1.29 -55.02
N SER A 271 -15.40 1.93 -55.02
CA SER A 271 -16.28 2.09 -53.85
C SER A 271 -17.16 0.87 -53.64
N THR A 272 -17.22 0.35 -52.42
CA THR A 272 -18.33 -0.50 -51.96
C THR A 272 -18.72 -0.09 -50.54
N THR A 273 -19.99 0.27 -50.40
CA THR A 273 -20.66 0.68 -49.16
C THR A 273 -21.03 -0.55 -48.34
N THR A 274 -20.55 -0.65 -47.11
CA THR A 274 -21.12 -1.57 -46.10
C THR A 274 -21.26 -0.86 -44.76
N THR A 275 -22.44 -1.06 -44.18
CA THR A 275 -22.99 -0.45 -42.96
C THR A 275 -22.22 -0.85 -41.70
N SER A 276 -22.01 0.13 -40.82
CA SER A 276 -21.38 0.04 -39.51
C SER A 276 -22.09 -0.94 -38.57
N SER A 277 -21.33 -1.88 -37.99
CA SER A 277 -21.72 -2.58 -36.75
C SER A 277 -20.81 -2.11 -35.62
N ALA A 278 -21.42 -1.69 -34.51
CA ALA A 278 -20.72 -1.20 -33.32
C ALA A 278 -19.95 -2.35 -32.65
N CYS A 279 -18.67 -2.12 -32.31
CA CYS A 279 -17.90 -3.08 -31.51
C CYS A 279 -18.29 -2.95 -30.02
N VAL A 280 -18.66 -4.07 -29.41
CA VAL A 280 -18.85 -4.18 -27.96
C VAL A 280 -17.62 -4.88 -27.40
N SER A 281 -16.89 -4.21 -26.51
CA SER A 281 -15.80 -4.82 -25.74
C SER A 281 -16.28 -5.14 -24.33
N THR A 282 -16.19 -6.40 -23.94
CA THR A 282 -16.54 -6.87 -22.60
C THR A 282 -15.26 -7.16 -21.83
N THR A 283 -14.92 -6.32 -20.85
CA THR A 283 -13.78 -6.59 -19.96
C THR A 283 -14.31 -7.26 -18.70
N VAL A 284 -13.88 -8.49 -18.43
CA VAL A 284 -14.20 -9.21 -17.20
C VAL A 284 -13.24 -8.71 -16.11
N VAL A 285 -13.75 -7.87 -15.22
CA VAL A 285 -13.03 -7.49 -13.99
C VAL A 285 -13.02 -8.70 -13.05
N PRO A 286 -11.84 -9.20 -12.58
CA PRO A 286 -11.79 -10.30 -11.63
C PRO A 286 -12.53 -9.93 -10.33
N PRO A 287 -13.13 -10.90 -9.63
CA PRO A 287 -14.02 -10.63 -8.51
C PRO A 287 -13.31 -9.96 -7.34
N GLU A 288 -14.04 -9.09 -6.63
CA GLU A 288 -13.81 -8.73 -5.23
C GLU A 288 -13.46 -10.01 -4.44
N CYS A 289 -12.21 -10.11 -3.97
CA CYS A 289 -11.70 -11.06 -2.97
C CYS A 289 -12.02 -12.55 -3.19
N GLU A 290 -11.04 -13.44 -3.34
CA GLU A 290 -11.36 -14.89 -3.41
C GLU A 290 -11.74 -15.49 -2.04
N TYR A 291 -11.25 -14.88 -0.96
CA TYR A 291 -11.51 -15.26 0.43
C TYR A 291 -11.50 -13.99 1.28
N LYS A 292 -12.47 -13.81 2.18
CA LYS A 292 -12.57 -12.60 3.02
C LYS A 292 -12.57 -12.95 4.50
N CYS A 293 -11.81 -12.19 5.29
CA CYS A 293 -11.76 -12.28 6.74
C CYS A 293 -11.86 -10.85 7.30
N GLY A 294 -13.03 -10.42 7.78
CA GLY A 294 -13.22 -9.06 8.27
C GLY A 294 -12.87 -8.01 7.23
N LYS A 295 -11.90 -7.14 7.55
CA LYS A 295 -11.37 -6.11 6.63
C LYS A 295 -10.36 -6.66 5.61
N TRP A 296 -9.83 -7.86 5.85
CA TRP A 296 -8.82 -8.46 4.99
C TRP A 296 -9.43 -9.26 3.82
N CYS A 297 -8.72 -9.23 2.70
CA CYS A 297 -9.14 -9.77 1.42
C CYS A 297 -7.99 -10.53 0.76
N ALA A 298 -8.18 -11.82 0.47
CA ALA A 298 -7.20 -12.61 -0.27
C ALA A 298 -7.17 -12.21 -1.75
N SER A 299 -5.97 -12.04 -2.28
CA SER A 299 -5.75 -11.99 -3.73
C SER A 299 -6.17 -13.33 -4.36
N GLY A 300 -6.79 -13.26 -5.53
CA GLY A 300 -7.27 -14.44 -6.23
C GLY A 300 -6.14 -15.43 -6.52
N LEU A 301 -6.36 -16.70 -6.20
CA LEU A 301 -5.44 -17.76 -6.56
C LEU A 301 -5.34 -17.82 -8.09
N PRO A 302 -4.13 -17.90 -8.68
CA PRO A 302 -3.99 -18.16 -10.11
C PRO A 302 -4.74 -19.44 -10.50
N ASP A 303 -5.31 -19.52 -11.70
CA ASP A 303 -5.79 -20.80 -12.23
C ASP A 303 -4.61 -21.75 -12.48
N TRP A 304 -4.84 -23.06 -12.33
CA TRP A 304 -3.86 -24.11 -12.60
C TRP A 304 -4.46 -25.27 -13.37
N SER A 305 -3.63 -25.87 -14.22
CA SER A 305 -3.91 -27.09 -14.98
C SER A 305 -2.83 -28.17 -14.79
N ASP A 306 -1.74 -27.84 -14.10
CA ASP A 306 -0.60 -28.72 -13.82
C ASP A 306 -0.12 -28.58 -12.37
N ASP A 307 0.66 -29.57 -11.93
CA ASP A 307 1.17 -29.68 -10.55
C ASP A 307 2.08 -28.50 -10.14
N LYS A 308 2.90 -27.99 -11.07
CA LYS A 308 3.85 -26.90 -10.81
C LYS A 308 3.10 -25.58 -10.58
N VAL A 309 2.11 -25.28 -11.41
CA VAL A 309 1.25 -24.10 -11.22
C VAL A 309 0.37 -24.28 -9.98
N CYS A 310 -0.10 -25.50 -9.67
CA CYS A 310 -0.81 -25.78 -8.41
C CYS A 310 0.04 -25.44 -7.18
N LYS A 311 1.30 -25.89 -7.15
CA LYS A 311 2.24 -25.55 -6.07
C LYS A 311 2.58 -24.06 -5.99
N THR A 312 2.59 -23.37 -7.14
CA THR A 312 2.74 -21.92 -7.21
C THR A 312 1.52 -21.21 -6.59
N SER A 313 0.31 -21.68 -6.89
CA SER A 313 -0.93 -21.17 -6.28
C SER A 313 -1.03 -21.47 -4.79
N TRP A 314 -0.58 -22.64 -4.34
CA TRP A 314 -0.42 -22.94 -2.91
C TRP A 314 0.53 -21.96 -2.24
N SER A 315 1.69 -21.70 -2.86
CA SER A 315 2.69 -20.78 -2.31
C SER A 315 2.10 -19.37 -2.16
N ASN A 316 1.36 -18.90 -3.18
CA ASN A 316 0.67 -17.62 -3.13
C ASN A 316 -0.40 -17.57 -2.01
N CYS A 317 -1.14 -18.66 -1.79
CA CYS A 317 -2.09 -18.79 -0.68
C CYS A 317 -1.38 -18.71 0.68
N ALA A 318 -0.32 -19.50 0.86
CA ALA A 318 0.39 -19.63 2.13
C ALA A 318 1.07 -18.32 2.56
N LEU A 319 1.63 -17.56 1.62
CA LEU A 319 2.29 -16.27 1.90
C LEU A 319 1.31 -15.19 2.37
N GLN A 320 0.01 -15.36 2.13
CA GLN A 320 -1.04 -14.41 2.52
C GLN A 320 -1.60 -14.66 3.92
N VAL A 321 -1.22 -15.77 4.60
CA VAL A 321 -1.79 -16.12 5.91
C VAL A 321 -1.43 -15.08 6.98
N SER A 322 -0.19 -14.59 6.99
CA SER A 322 0.25 -13.56 7.94
C SER A 322 -0.45 -12.22 7.68
N SER A 323 -0.66 -11.83 6.41
CA SER A 323 -1.41 -10.60 6.11
C SER A 323 -2.87 -10.68 6.58
N CYS A 324 -3.45 -11.88 6.58
CA CYS A 324 -4.78 -12.09 7.14
C CYS A 324 -4.83 -11.74 8.63
N PHE A 325 -3.94 -12.31 9.44
CA PHE A 325 -3.93 -12.04 10.88
C PHE A 325 -3.69 -10.57 11.19
N LYS A 326 -2.76 -9.95 10.46
CA LYS A 326 -2.41 -8.55 10.62
C LYS A 326 -3.55 -7.57 10.27
N GLN A 327 -4.37 -7.89 9.27
CA GLN A 327 -5.32 -6.92 8.69
C GLN A 327 -6.81 -7.24 8.95
N ALA A 328 -7.15 -8.48 9.31
CA ALA A 328 -8.56 -8.88 9.47
C ALA A 328 -9.24 -8.19 10.66
N GLY A 329 -8.49 -7.94 11.74
CA GLY A 329 -8.98 -7.36 12.99
C GLY A 329 -9.78 -8.34 13.85
N TRP A 330 -9.81 -8.15 15.16
CA TRP A 330 -10.62 -8.96 16.07
C TRP A 330 -12.11 -8.58 16.01
N PRO A 331 -13.07 -9.54 16.01
CA PRO A 331 -12.91 -11.00 16.12
C PRO A 331 -12.72 -11.73 14.78
N ASP A 332 -12.77 -11.02 13.65
CA ASP A 332 -12.75 -11.61 12.32
C ASP A 332 -11.44 -12.34 11.98
N ALA A 333 -10.33 -12.00 12.66
CA ALA A 333 -9.04 -12.68 12.56
C ALA A 333 -9.12 -14.18 12.92
N LEU A 334 -10.17 -14.64 13.63
CA LEU A 334 -10.43 -16.06 13.83
C LEU A 334 -10.64 -16.80 12.49
N ASN A 335 -11.16 -16.14 11.48
CA ASN A 335 -11.36 -16.71 10.15
C ASN A 335 -10.03 -16.93 9.40
N CYS A 336 -8.93 -16.31 9.83
CA CYS A 336 -7.61 -16.49 9.22
C CYS A 336 -7.01 -17.88 9.48
N PHE A 337 -7.38 -18.52 10.59
CA PHE A 337 -7.01 -19.92 10.83
C PHE A 337 -7.66 -20.86 9.80
N ASP A 338 -8.92 -20.61 9.47
CA ASP A 338 -9.64 -21.37 8.45
C ASP A 338 -9.04 -21.14 7.05
N PHE A 339 -8.63 -19.90 6.76
CA PHE A 339 -7.89 -19.59 5.54
C PHE A 339 -6.54 -20.33 5.48
N GLY A 340 -5.78 -20.35 6.58
CA GLY A 340 -4.52 -21.11 6.68
C GLY A 340 -4.72 -22.62 6.48
N ASP A 341 -5.73 -23.22 7.10
CA ASP A 341 -6.08 -24.63 6.92
C ASP A 341 -6.54 -24.94 5.47
N TRP A 342 -7.23 -23.99 4.82
CA TRP A 342 -7.61 -24.07 3.42
C TRP A 342 -6.39 -24.06 2.49
N CYS A 343 -5.42 -23.15 2.71
CA CYS A 343 -4.14 -23.16 2.02
C CYS A 343 -3.36 -24.47 2.26
N GLY A 344 -3.40 -25.02 3.49
CA GLY A 344 -2.80 -26.32 3.81
C GLY A 344 -3.43 -27.47 3.02
N SER A 345 -4.76 -27.45 2.86
CA SER A 345 -5.49 -28.43 2.04
C SER A 345 -5.13 -28.32 0.55
N LEU A 346 -4.88 -27.11 0.05
CA LEU A 346 -4.36 -26.90 -1.31
C LEU A 346 -2.98 -27.57 -1.50
N SER A 347 -2.09 -27.47 -0.51
CA SER A 347 -0.78 -28.14 -0.58
C SER A 347 -0.92 -29.66 -0.76
N ARG A 348 -1.76 -30.28 0.09
CA ARG A 348 -2.04 -31.74 0.07
C ARG A 348 -2.73 -32.15 -1.23
N TYR A 349 -3.61 -31.31 -1.75
CA TYR A 349 -4.28 -31.55 -3.03
C TYR A 349 -3.27 -31.59 -4.18
N CYS A 350 -2.35 -30.61 -4.25
CA CYS A 350 -1.29 -30.63 -5.26
C CYS A 350 -0.43 -31.91 -5.13
N ASP A 351 -0.05 -32.30 -3.90
CA ASP A 351 0.77 -33.51 -3.67
C ASP A 351 0.06 -34.82 -4.06
N SER A 352 -1.26 -34.88 -3.91
CA SER A 352 -2.04 -36.11 -4.08
C SER A 352 -2.19 -36.59 -5.53
N LYS A 353 -1.74 -35.81 -6.52
CA LYS A 353 -1.82 -36.09 -7.97
C LYS A 353 -3.15 -36.77 -8.38
N PRO A 354 -4.29 -36.10 -8.18
CA PRO A 354 -5.61 -36.73 -8.35
C PRO A 354 -5.81 -37.29 -9.77
N LEU A 355 -6.32 -38.52 -9.85
CA LEU A 355 -6.74 -39.16 -11.10
C LEU A 355 -7.83 -38.31 -11.76
N GLY A 356 -7.52 -37.66 -12.89
CA GLY A 356 -8.42 -36.73 -13.59
C GLY A 356 -7.86 -35.33 -13.85
N GLY A 357 -6.70 -34.99 -13.27
CA GLY A 357 -5.98 -33.75 -13.52
C GLY A 357 -6.07 -32.74 -12.36
N CYS A 358 -5.13 -31.80 -12.30
CA CYS A 358 -5.02 -30.81 -11.25
C CYS A 358 -5.73 -29.51 -11.67
N ARG A 359 -7.01 -29.35 -11.31
CA ARG A 359 -7.80 -28.15 -11.64
C ARG A 359 -8.26 -27.41 -10.39
N LYS A 360 -8.36 -26.07 -10.49
CA LYS A 360 -8.87 -25.18 -9.42
C LYS A 360 -10.33 -25.45 -9.05
N SER A 361 -11.18 -25.72 -10.04
CA SER A 361 -12.60 -26.05 -9.84
C SER A 361 -12.78 -27.29 -8.95
N ASP A 362 -11.96 -28.31 -9.19
CA ASP A 362 -12.05 -29.61 -8.52
C ASP A 362 -11.51 -29.53 -7.09
N PHE A 363 -10.50 -28.68 -6.88
CA PHE A 363 -10.06 -28.33 -5.54
C PHE A 363 -11.16 -27.61 -4.76
N LYS A 364 -11.78 -26.57 -5.34
CA LYS A 364 -12.85 -25.79 -4.70
C LYS A 364 -14.09 -26.61 -4.39
N SER A 365 -14.45 -27.58 -5.24
CA SER A 365 -15.59 -28.46 -4.98
C SER A 365 -15.34 -29.44 -3.82
N ARG A 366 -14.10 -29.94 -3.68
CA ARG A 366 -13.69 -30.83 -2.58
C ARG A 366 -13.38 -30.08 -1.28
N ASN A 367 -12.93 -28.82 -1.39
CA ASN A 367 -12.52 -27.97 -0.28
C ASN A 367 -13.16 -26.58 -0.44
N PRO A 368 -14.48 -26.46 -0.23
CA PRO A 368 -15.15 -25.17 -0.33
C PRO A 368 -14.58 -24.21 0.73
N PRO A 369 -14.28 -22.95 0.36
CA PRO A 369 -13.86 -21.94 1.33
C PRO A 369 -14.99 -21.71 2.34
N LYS A 370 -14.65 -21.57 3.63
CA LYS A 370 -15.66 -21.34 4.68
C LYS A 370 -16.26 -19.94 4.61
N ASN A 371 -15.47 -18.94 4.17
CA ASN A 371 -15.90 -17.56 3.97
C ASN A 371 -15.62 -17.10 2.52
N PRO A 372 -16.40 -17.58 1.53
CA PRO A 372 -16.28 -17.08 0.16
C PRO A 372 -16.69 -15.59 0.13
N ALA A 373 -15.94 -14.74 -0.58
CA ALA A 373 -16.46 -13.41 -0.84
C ALA A 373 -17.64 -13.50 -1.80
N THR A 374 -18.66 -12.69 -1.57
CA THR A 374 -19.78 -12.53 -2.49
C THR A 374 -19.30 -11.84 -3.76
N SER A 375 -18.99 -12.59 -4.81
CA SER A 375 -18.63 -12.00 -6.11
C SER A 375 -19.81 -11.22 -6.69
N LYS A 376 -19.73 -9.89 -6.71
CA LYS A 376 -20.52 -9.10 -7.66
C LYS A 376 -19.73 -8.98 -8.95
N THR A 377 -20.16 -9.72 -9.97
CA THR A 377 -19.67 -9.54 -11.33
C THR A 377 -20.21 -8.22 -11.87
N LEU A 378 -19.36 -7.19 -11.97
CA LEU A 378 -19.70 -5.97 -12.67
C LEU A 378 -19.41 -6.16 -14.17
N THR A 379 -20.49 -6.22 -14.95
CA THR A 379 -20.40 -6.16 -16.41
C THR A 379 -20.33 -4.70 -16.82
N VAL A 380 -19.13 -4.21 -17.15
CA VAL A 380 -18.97 -2.88 -17.74
C VAL A 380 -19.04 -3.02 -19.26
N THR A 381 -20.15 -2.56 -19.83
CA THR A 381 -20.33 -2.46 -21.28
C THR A 381 -19.98 -1.04 -21.69
N THR A 382 -18.79 -0.82 -22.24
CA THR A 382 -18.42 0.48 -22.80
C THR A 382 -18.69 0.50 -24.30
N THR A 383 -19.57 1.40 -24.74
CA THR A 383 -19.76 1.70 -26.17
C THR A 383 -18.73 2.72 -26.60
N CYS A 384 -17.84 2.37 -27.54
CA CYS A 384 -16.91 3.33 -28.13
C CYS A 384 -17.65 4.32 -29.04
N ALA A 385 -17.24 5.59 -29.02
CA ALA A 385 -17.68 6.60 -29.97
C ALA A 385 -17.12 6.29 -31.39
N PRO A 386 -17.90 6.55 -32.47
CA PRO A 386 -17.41 6.34 -33.82
C PRO A 386 -16.26 7.32 -34.12
N SER A 387 -15.05 6.78 -34.23
CA SER A 387 -13.87 7.54 -34.63
C SER A 387 -13.90 7.74 -36.15
N THR A 388 -13.88 8.99 -36.59
CA THR A 388 -13.65 9.35 -37.99
C THR A 388 -12.21 9.09 -38.37
N THR A 389 -12.03 8.15 -39.29
CA THR A 389 -11.01 8.07 -40.35
C THR A 389 -9.55 8.40 -39.98
N ALA A 390 -8.70 7.38 -39.83
CA ALA A 390 -7.32 7.40 -40.35
C ALA A 390 -6.68 5.99 -40.47
N LYS A 391 -6.57 5.54 -41.72
CA LYS A 391 -5.51 4.75 -42.37
C LYS A 391 -4.92 3.50 -41.66
N ALA A 392 -5.34 2.33 -42.14
CA ALA A 392 -4.75 1.03 -41.83
C ALA A 392 -3.41 0.81 -42.57
N THR A 393 -2.38 0.41 -41.81
CA THR A 393 -1.16 -0.24 -42.31
C THR A 393 -1.42 -1.73 -42.48
N THR A 394 -1.17 -2.28 -43.67
CA THR A 394 -1.26 -3.71 -43.94
C THR A 394 -0.04 -4.44 -43.36
N THR A 395 -0.24 -5.23 -42.30
CA THR A 395 0.76 -6.18 -41.80
C THR A 395 0.55 -7.53 -42.48
N THR A 396 1.55 -7.97 -43.25
CA THR A 396 1.64 -9.31 -43.80
C THR A 396 1.61 -10.35 -42.69
N ALA A 397 0.70 -11.30 -42.79
CA ALA A 397 0.60 -12.46 -41.92
C ALA A 397 1.91 -13.28 -42.00
N THR A 398 2.71 -13.23 -40.94
CA THR A 398 3.73 -14.24 -40.66
C THR A 398 3.28 -15.01 -39.44
N THR A 399 2.92 -16.26 -39.67
CA THR A 399 2.54 -17.26 -38.67
C THR A 399 3.63 -17.33 -37.60
N THR A 400 3.39 -16.71 -36.46
CA THR A 400 4.22 -16.88 -35.27
C THR A 400 3.34 -17.44 -34.16
N LYS A 401 3.73 -18.65 -33.75
CA LYS A 401 3.38 -19.39 -32.53
C LYS A 401 3.02 -18.46 -31.36
N PRO A 402 1.97 -18.75 -30.57
CA PRO A 402 1.54 -17.88 -29.48
C PRO A 402 2.69 -17.66 -28.49
N ALA A 403 3.10 -16.40 -28.35
CA ALA A 403 4.04 -15.96 -27.34
C ALA A 403 3.37 -16.08 -25.97
N THR A 404 3.68 -17.18 -25.29
CA THR A 404 3.51 -17.32 -23.85
C THR A 404 4.62 -16.51 -23.19
N SER A 405 4.33 -15.35 -22.59
CA SER A 405 4.98 -14.87 -21.35
C SER A 405 4.53 -13.44 -21.02
N THR A 406 3.44 -13.30 -20.28
CA THR A 406 3.43 -12.30 -19.20
C THR A 406 4.44 -12.83 -18.19
N THR A 407 5.60 -12.19 -18.02
CA THR A 407 6.57 -12.56 -16.98
C THR A 407 5.97 -12.24 -15.61
N LYS A 408 5.07 -13.10 -15.15
CA LYS A 408 4.53 -13.09 -13.79
C LYS A 408 5.70 -13.26 -12.84
N ALA A 409 5.82 -12.35 -11.87
CA ALA A 409 6.83 -12.44 -10.81
C ALA A 409 6.86 -13.85 -10.21
N PRO A 410 8.04 -14.44 -9.99
CA PRO A 410 8.15 -15.79 -9.43
C PRO A 410 7.61 -15.77 -7.99
N VAL A 411 6.57 -16.56 -7.73
CA VAL A 411 6.06 -16.75 -6.37
C VAL A 411 7.07 -17.62 -5.62
N PRO A 412 7.61 -17.17 -4.48
CA PRO A 412 8.63 -17.91 -3.75
C PRO A 412 7.96 -19.04 -2.98
N THR A 413 8.74 -20.08 -2.70
CA THR A 413 8.29 -21.16 -1.82
C THR A 413 8.07 -20.61 -0.40
N PRO A 414 6.98 -20.98 0.29
CA PRO A 414 6.69 -20.51 1.64
C PRO A 414 7.55 -21.25 2.69
N THR A 415 8.85 -21.33 2.43
CA THR A 415 9.84 -21.85 3.37
C THR A 415 10.49 -20.68 4.08
N ASN A 416 10.43 -20.69 5.41
CA ASN A 416 10.95 -19.59 6.20
C ASN A 416 12.47 -19.76 6.39
N VAL A 417 13.24 -18.68 6.18
CA VAL A 417 14.65 -18.61 6.61
C VAL A 417 14.74 -18.51 8.13
N CYS A 418 13.70 -17.97 8.77
CA CYS A 418 13.60 -17.82 10.20
C CYS A 418 13.13 -19.11 10.89
N ILE A 419 13.61 -19.30 12.11
CA ILE A 419 13.38 -20.51 12.91
C ILE A 419 12.27 -20.21 13.91
N GLN A 420 11.21 -21.02 13.88
CA GLN A 420 10.19 -21.03 14.93
C GLN A 420 10.79 -21.63 16.22
N PRO A 421 10.79 -20.92 17.36
CA PRO A 421 11.32 -21.43 18.61
C PRO A 421 10.49 -22.59 19.18
N SER A 422 11.10 -23.34 20.10
CA SER A 422 10.47 -24.42 20.83
C SER A 422 10.70 -24.29 22.33
N ASN A 423 9.65 -24.54 23.12
CA ASN A 423 9.72 -24.56 24.57
C ASN A 423 8.72 -25.56 25.12
N ALA A 424 9.23 -26.66 25.68
CA ALA A 424 8.39 -27.73 26.22
C ALA A 424 7.54 -27.28 27.43
N PHE A 425 8.06 -26.34 28.24
CA PHE A 425 7.35 -25.83 29.41
C PHE A 425 6.09 -25.06 29.03
N TYR A 426 6.17 -24.23 27.97
CA TYR A 426 5.02 -23.49 27.44
C TYR A 426 4.25 -24.22 26.35
N GLY A 427 4.74 -25.38 25.90
CA GLY A 427 4.05 -26.30 25.00
C GLY A 427 4.06 -25.91 23.52
N TYR A 428 4.92 -24.96 23.11
CA TYR A 428 5.10 -24.55 21.71
C TYR A 428 6.36 -25.14 21.07
N GLY A 429 6.35 -25.29 19.75
CA GLY A 429 7.44 -25.84 18.95
C GLY A 429 7.20 -25.76 17.44
N PRO A 430 8.04 -26.40 16.62
CA PRO A 430 7.87 -26.41 15.17
C PRO A 430 6.48 -26.94 14.77
N GLY A 431 5.75 -26.16 13.96
CA GLY A 431 4.37 -26.47 13.56
C GLY A 431 3.33 -26.37 14.69
N LYS A 432 3.72 -25.83 15.84
CA LYS A 432 2.86 -25.66 17.01
C LYS A 432 3.21 -24.37 17.77
N PRO A 433 3.04 -23.18 17.17
CA PRO A 433 3.28 -21.91 17.85
C PRO A 433 2.22 -21.60 18.91
N VAL A 434 2.45 -20.58 19.74
CA VAL A 434 1.46 -20.12 20.72
C VAL A 434 0.22 -19.63 19.99
N GLY A 435 -0.95 -20.06 20.45
CA GLY A 435 -2.23 -19.71 19.81
C GLY A 435 -2.44 -20.24 18.40
N GLY A 436 -1.50 -21.04 17.85
CA GLY A 436 -1.54 -21.44 16.45
C GLY A 436 -1.17 -20.32 15.46
N ILE A 437 -0.61 -19.20 15.94
CA ILE A 437 -0.17 -18.07 15.10
C ILE A 437 1.25 -18.35 14.60
N ASP A 438 1.38 -18.75 13.34
CA ASP A 438 2.67 -18.99 12.71
C ASP A 438 3.41 -17.67 12.44
N MET A 439 4.74 -17.73 12.45
CA MET A 439 5.58 -16.58 12.15
C MET A 439 5.46 -16.21 10.66
N PRO A 440 5.39 -14.91 10.32
CA PRO A 440 5.39 -14.46 8.94
C PRO A 440 6.54 -15.07 8.14
N VAL A 441 6.25 -15.44 6.89
CA VAL A 441 7.24 -16.13 6.06
C VAL A 441 8.29 -15.13 5.60
N VAL A 442 9.54 -15.33 6.00
CA VAL A 442 10.69 -14.63 5.42
C VAL A 442 11.34 -15.56 4.38
N THR A 443 11.18 -15.22 3.10
CA THR A 443 11.68 -16.04 1.99
C THR A 443 12.26 -15.16 0.87
N CYS A 444 12.58 -15.73 -0.28
CA CYS A 444 13.14 -14.98 -1.41
C CYS A 444 12.19 -13.91 -1.91
N ASN A 445 12.75 -12.75 -2.24
CA ASN A 445 12.02 -11.66 -2.84
C ASN A 445 11.52 -12.03 -4.25
N ASP A 446 10.23 -11.85 -4.46
CA ASP A 446 9.49 -12.08 -5.71
C ASP A 446 9.64 -10.95 -6.73
N LEU A 447 10.14 -9.78 -6.33
CA LEU A 447 10.30 -8.62 -7.19
C LEU A 447 11.71 -8.55 -7.78
N ALA A 448 11.79 -8.61 -9.11
CA ALA A 448 13.06 -8.59 -9.84
C ALA A 448 13.88 -7.32 -9.60
N VAL A 449 13.18 -6.19 -9.43
CA VAL A 449 13.78 -4.86 -9.19
C VAL A 449 14.49 -4.80 -7.83
N ASP A 450 13.92 -5.41 -6.80
CA ASP A 450 14.48 -5.40 -5.45
C ASP A 450 15.57 -6.44 -5.24
N TRP A 451 15.49 -7.57 -5.96
CA TRP A 451 16.29 -8.77 -5.70
C TRP A 451 17.81 -8.53 -5.63
N PRO A 452 18.45 -7.68 -6.47
CA PRO A 452 19.89 -7.44 -6.40
C PRO A 452 20.37 -6.88 -5.06
N GLY A 453 19.59 -6.00 -4.43
CA GLY A 453 19.91 -5.40 -3.13
C GLY A 453 19.27 -6.13 -1.96
N TYR A 454 18.06 -6.65 -2.16
CA TYR A 454 17.18 -7.19 -1.13
C TYR A 454 16.63 -8.56 -1.51
N PRO A 455 17.44 -9.62 -1.44
CA PRO A 455 17.00 -10.95 -1.85
C PRO A 455 16.03 -11.60 -0.86
N PHE A 456 15.88 -11.08 0.36
CA PHE A 456 14.93 -11.58 1.36
C PHE A 456 13.76 -10.61 1.54
N LYS A 457 12.57 -11.17 1.77
CA LYS A 457 11.33 -10.42 2.01
C LYS A 457 10.49 -11.13 3.07
N GLN A 458 9.89 -10.35 3.96
CA GLN A 458 8.90 -10.81 4.95
C GLN A 458 7.50 -10.62 4.38
N TYR A 459 6.79 -11.72 4.14
CA TYR A 459 5.45 -11.70 3.57
C TYR A 459 4.40 -11.53 4.66
N ASN A 460 3.85 -10.32 4.74
CA ASN A 460 2.85 -9.91 5.72
C ASN A 460 1.81 -8.91 5.16
N ASP A 461 1.76 -8.75 3.84
CA ASP A 461 0.77 -7.94 3.14
C ASP A 461 0.18 -8.72 1.96
N VAL A 462 -1.05 -8.42 1.57
CA VAL A 462 -1.69 -8.97 0.37
C VAL A 462 -0.94 -8.49 -0.87
N ASP A 463 -0.51 -7.23 -0.87
CA ASP A 463 0.37 -6.68 -1.88
C ASP A 463 1.83 -6.93 -1.49
N THR A 464 2.48 -7.88 -2.17
CA THR A 464 3.87 -8.26 -1.89
C THR A 464 4.87 -7.12 -2.11
N ARG A 465 4.47 -6.01 -2.72
CA ARG A 465 5.26 -4.77 -2.83
C ARG A 465 5.34 -4.00 -1.50
N ARG A 466 4.32 -4.11 -0.66
CA ARG A 466 4.26 -3.46 0.68
C ARG A 466 5.01 -4.25 1.75
N CYS A 467 5.36 -5.50 1.46
CA CYS A 467 6.14 -6.37 2.33
C CYS A 467 7.56 -5.85 2.56
N LYS A 468 8.04 -5.95 3.80
CA LYS A 468 9.39 -5.47 4.17
C LYS A 468 10.49 -6.31 3.51
N LYS A 469 11.50 -5.63 2.97
CA LYS A 469 12.63 -6.22 2.21
C LYS A 469 13.96 -6.09 2.96
N TYR A 470 14.85 -7.06 2.79
CA TYR A 470 16.07 -7.20 3.59
C TYR A 470 17.28 -7.59 2.73
N PRO A 471 18.46 -6.97 2.98
CA PRO A 471 19.70 -7.33 2.29
C PRO A 471 20.19 -8.72 2.71
N ARG A 472 21.19 -9.27 2.00
CA ARG A 472 21.72 -10.62 2.31
C ARG A 472 22.20 -10.79 3.75
N ASN A 473 22.79 -9.75 4.33
CA ASN A 473 23.24 -9.72 5.72
C ASN A 473 22.14 -9.31 6.71
N GLY A 474 20.91 -9.05 6.24
CA GLY A 474 19.76 -8.60 7.02
C GLY A 474 18.84 -9.72 7.51
N CYS A 475 19.20 -11.00 7.41
CA CYS A 475 18.32 -12.08 7.86
C CYS A 475 18.04 -12.03 9.37
N THR A 476 19.02 -11.63 10.19
CA THR A 476 18.82 -11.50 11.63
C THR A 476 17.78 -10.43 11.96
N SER A 477 17.80 -9.28 11.27
CA SER A 477 16.76 -8.26 11.43
C SER A 477 15.42 -8.72 10.85
N ALA A 478 15.43 -9.37 9.69
CA ALA A 478 14.22 -9.95 9.10
C ALA A 478 13.50 -10.92 10.04
N CYS A 479 14.26 -11.78 10.70
CA CYS A 479 13.69 -12.70 11.67
C CYS A 479 13.28 -12.01 12.96
N ALA A 480 13.98 -10.98 13.42
CA ALA A 480 13.54 -10.19 14.57
C ALA A 480 12.20 -9.48 14.30
N ASP A 481 12.02 -8.93 13.10
CA ASP A 481 10.77 -8.31 12.67
C ASP A 481 9.65 -9.35 12.52
N ALA A 482 9.93 -10.53 11.96
CA ALA A 482 8.96 -11.62 11.88
C ALA A 482 8.58 -12.15 13.28
N CYS A 483 9.53 -12.26 14.21
CA CYS A 483 9.25 -12.59 15.61
C CYS A 483 8.33 -11.54 16.25
N LYS A 484 8.57 -10.26 15.98
CA LYS A 484 7.78 -9.16 16.54
C LYS A 484 6.34 -9.21 16.05
N GLU A 485 6.16 -9.42 14.76
CA GLU A 485 4.81 -9.51 14.18
C GLU A 485 4.07 -10.77 14.65
N GLN A 486 4.74 -11.93 14.76
CA GLN A 486 4.14 -13.11 15.39
C GLN A 486 3.65 -12.82 16.82
N TYR A 487 4.41 -12.03 17.57
CA TYR A 487 4.03 -11.63 18.92
C TYR A 487 2.80 -10.72 18.93
N GLU A 488 2.76 -9.72 18.05
CA GLU A 488 1.61 -8.81 17.89
C GLU A 488 0.35 -9.59 17.53
N ASP A 489 0.40 -10.44 16.49
CA ASP A 489 -0.72 -11.30 16.08
C ASP A 489 -1.14 -12.28 17.19
N CYS A 490 -0.19 -12.82 17.98
CA CYS A 490 -0.47 -13.68 19.13
C CYS A 490 -1.26 -12.94 20.21
N VAL A 491 -0.91 -11.68 20.49
CA VAL A 491 -1.63 -10.87 21.46
C VAL A 491 -3.02 -10.50 20.94
N ASP A 492 -3.08 -10.00 19.71
CA ASP A 492 -4.30 -9.43 19.11
C ASP A 492 -5.36 -10.49 18.77
N VAL A 493 -4.95 -11.76 18.64
CA VAL A 493 -5.85 -12.86 18.31
C VAL A 493 -5.99 -13.84 19.47
N TYR A 494 -4.88 -14.45 19.90
CA TYR A 494 -4.94 -15.50 20.92
C TYR A 494 -5.18 -14.94 22.33
N ALA A 495 -4.46 -13.90 22.73
CA ALA A 495 -4.70 -13.30 24.04
C ALA A 495 -6.07 -12.60 24.07
N GLU A 496 -6.45 -11.81 23.06
CA GLU A 496 -7.78 -11.19 22.99
C GLU A 496 -8.93 -12.23 23.05
N GLY A 497 -8.78 -13.38 22.40
CA GLY A 497 -9.72 -14.50 22.55
C GLY A 497 -9.91 -14.93 24.01
N CYS A 498 -8.84 -14.94 24.81
CA CYS A 498 -8.90 -15.30 26.23
C CYS A 498 -9.65 -14.28 27.11
N LYS A 499 -9.90 -13.04 26.64
CA LYS A 499 -10.77 -12.08 27.36
C LYS A 499 -12.24 -12.47 27.29
N SER A 500 -12.66 -13.15 26.22
CA SER A 500 -14.07 -13.38 25.89
C SER A 500 -14.70 -14.57 26.62
N ARG A 501 -14.11 -15.03 27.74
CA ARG A 501 -14.63 -16.15 28.55
C ARG A 501 -16.05 -15.85 29.06
N PRO A 502 -17.09 -16.58 28.63
CA PRO A 502 -18.40 -16.45 29.26
C PRO A 502 -18.33 -17.03 30.69
N ARG A 503 -18.73 -16.23 31.68
CA ARG A 503 -18.80 -16.63 33.10
C ARG A 503 -19.91 -17.66 33.41
N THR A 504 -20.75 -18.03 32.45
CA THR A 504 -21.84 -19.00 32.67
C THR A 504 -21.98 -19.99 31.52
N TRP A 505 -22.13 -21.27 31.88
CA TRP A 505 -22.43 -22.38 31.00
C TRP A 505 -23.89 -22.25 30.53
N LYS A 506 -24.13 -21.59 29.39
CA LYS A 506 -25.46 -21.56 28.77
C LYS A 506 -25.45 -22.36 27.47
N ARG A 507 -26.16 -23.49 27.49
CA ARG A 507 -26.48 -24.30 26.32
C ARG A 507 -27.28 -23.42 25.35
N GLY A 508 -26.75 -23.17 24.15
CA GLY A 508 -27.40 -22.35 23.11
C GLY A 508 -27.01 -20.86 23.06
N GLY A 509 -25.93 -20.44 23.71
CA GLY A 509 -25.30 -19.13 23.44
C GLY A 509 -24.40 -19.14 22.20
N TYR A 510 -23.90 -17.97 21.78
CA TYR A 510 -23.07 -17.75 20.57
C TYR A 510 -21.79 -18.63 20.48
N PHE A 511 -21.42 -19.36 21.55
CA PHE A 511 -20.36 -20.37 21.55
C PHE A 511 -20.80 -21.65 22.30
N ASP A 512 -21.03 -22.75 21.57
CA ASP A 512 -21.36 -24.08 22.11
C ASP A 512 -20.10 -24.93 22.33
N PHE A 513 -19.79 -25.23 23.60
CA PHE A 513 -18.60 -25.96 24.04
C PHE A 513 -18.47 -27.37 23.43
N ALA A 514 -19.59 -28.07 23.22
CA ALA A 514 -19.58 -29.44 22.73
C ALA A 514 -19.29 -29.54 21.23
N ASN A 515 -19.49 -28.45 20.49
CA ASN A 515 -19.40 -28.39 19.03
C ASN A 515 -18.32 -27.43 18.51
N SER A 516 -17.43 -26.94 19.38
CA SER A 516 -16.42 -25.94 19.01
C SER A 516 -15.47 -26.41 17.90
N SER A 517 -15.22 -25.51 16.93
CA SER A 517 -14.29 -25.72 15.82
C SER A 517 -12.86 -25.99 16.33
N PRO A 518 -12.04 -26.77 15.62
CA PRO A 518 -10.61 -26.91 15.92
C PRO A 518 -9.90 -25.55 16.10
N VAL A 519 -10.34 -24.52 15.38
CA VAL A 519 -9.86 -23.14 15.50
C VAL A 519 -10.19 -22.54 16.87
N GLU A 520 -11.45 -22.65 17.31
CA GLU A 520 -11.88 -22.16 18.62
C GLU A 520 -11.16 -22.88 19.77
N ARG A 521 -10.83 -24.17 19.61
CA ARG A 521 -10.01 -24.89 20.60
C ARG A 521 -8.55 -24.44 20.64
N ARG A 522 -7.98 -24.01 19.51
CA ARG A 522 -6.62 -23.44 19.43
C ARG A 522 -6.58 -22.04 20.03
N THR A 523 -7.56 -21.19 19.74
CA THR A 523 -7.52 -19.76 20.07
C THR A 523 -8.04 -19.43 21.46
N PHE A 524 -9.07 -20.12 21.96
CA PHE A 524 -9.63 -19.81 23.28
C PHE A 524 -8.90 -20.48 24.44
N GLY A 525 -7.82 -21.22 24.15
CA GLY A 525 -6.87 -21.77 25.13
C GLY A 525 -7.51 -22.00 26.48
N TRP A 526 -8.46 -22.93 26.57
CA TRP A 526 -9.50 -22.97 27.62
C TRP A 526 -8.98 -23.06 29.07
N THR A 527 -7.66 -23.11 29.26
CA THR A 527 -6.95 -23.11 30.55
C THR A 527 -6.27 -21.77 30.88
N ASP A 528 -5.95 -20.92 29.90
CA ASP A 528 -5.17 -19.71 30.11
C ASP A 528 -6.05 -18.49 30.45
N SER A 529 -5.51 -17.58 31.28
CA SER A 529 -6.06 -16.23 31.46
C SER A 529 -5.48 -15.30 30.39
N TRP A 530 -6.09 -14.13 30.15
CA TRP A 530 -5.51 -13.13 29.25
C TRP A 530 -4.04 -12.82 29.60
N GLY A 531 -3.73 -12.60 30.88
CA GLY A 531 -2.36 -12.37 31.33
C GLY A 531 -1.44 -13.58 31.11
N GLY A 532 -1.95 -14.80 31.29
CA GLY A 532 -1.21 -16.03 30.98
C GLY A 532 -0.92 -16.18 29.48
N ALA A 533 -1.89 -15.85 28.63
CA ALA A 533 -1.76 -15.87 27.18
C ALA A 533 -0.73 -14.85 26.69
N VAL A 534 -0.80 -13.60 27.16
CA VAL A 534 0.21 -12.56 26.88
C VAL A 534 1.60 -13.02 27.34
N GLY A 535 1.69 -13.64 28.52
CA GLY A 535 2.94 -14.22 29.02
C GLY A 535 3.53 -15.30 28.11
N LYS A 536 2.70 -16.19 27.56
CA LYS A 536 3.12 -17.21 26.58
C LYS A 536 3.57 -16.58 25.26
N CYS A 537 2.82 -15.61 24.72
CA CYS A 537 3.22 -14.88 23.52
C CYS A 537 4.59 -14.22 23.73
N LYS A 538 4.80 -13.58 24.88
CA LYS A 538 6.07 -12.93 25.22
C LYS A 538 7.22 -13.93 25.37
N ALA A 539 6.98 -15.07 26.01
CA ALA A 539 7.97 -16.14 26.12
C ALA A 539 8.39 -16.67 24.74
N GLN A 540 7.41 -16.87 23.85
CA GLN A 540 7.68 -17.27 22.47
C GLN A 540 8.49 -16.20 21.72
N TYR A 541 8.16 -14.92 21.88
CA TYR A 541 8.90 -13.81 21.29
C TYR A 541 10.37 -13.79 21.72
N ASP A 542 10.63 -13.89 23.03
CA ASP A 542 11.99 -13.88 23.58
C ASP A 542 12.80 -15.09 23.10
N ASP A 543 12.17 -16.27 23.07
CA ASP A 543 12.78 -17.47 22.49
C ASP A 543 13.04 -17.29 20.99
N CYS A 544 12.14 -16.66 20.26
CA CYS A 544 12.25 -16.39 18.83
C CYS A 544 13.47 -15.51 18.52
N LEU A 545 13.63 -14.39 19.25
CA LEU A 545 14.80 -13.53 19.09
C LEU A 545 16.11 -14.26 19.39
N ARG A 546 16.10 -15.12 20.42
CA ARG A 546 17.28 -15.88 20.82
C ARG A 546 17.70 -16.91 19.77
N VAL A 547 16.75 -17.70 19.23
CA VAL A 547 17.07 -18.73 18.23
C VAL A 547 17.45 -18.12 16.87
N ASN A 548 16.94 -16.92 16.56
CA ASN A 548 17.19 -16.25 15.28
C ASN A 548 18.41 -15.30 15.29
N ARG A 549 19.05 -15.07 16.44
CA ARG A 549 20.19 -14.13 16.56
C ARG A 549 21.37 -14.43 15.63
N GLY A 550 21.56 -15.71 15.27
CA GLY A 550 22.63 -16.17 14.38
C GLY A 550 22.15 -16.69 13.03
N VAL A 551 20.87 -16.54 12.71
CA VAL A 551 20.33 -17.02 11.43
C VAL A 551 20.92 -16.19 10.29
N THR A 552 21.53 -16.89 9.34
CA THR A 552 22.05 -16.30 8.10
C THR A 552 21.28 -16.88 6.93
N GLY A 553 21.04 -16.06 5.91
CA GLY A 553 20.47 -16.50 4.64
C GLY A 553 21.47 -17.22 3.74
N ALA A 554 22.51 -17.84 4.31
CA ALA A 554 23.57 -18.47 3.55
C ALA A 554 23.02 -19.61 2.69
N GLY A 555 23.35 -19.59 1.39
CA GLY A 555 22.85 -20.56 0.42
C GLY A 555 21.36 -20.44 0.06
N LYS A 556 20.64 -19.46 0.63
CA LYS A 556 19.25 -19.16 0.26
C LYS A 556 19.20 -18.05 -0.77
N CYS A 557 18.22 -18.13 -1.67
CA CYS A 557 18.04 -17.15 -2.74
C CYS A 557 19.31 -16.98 -3.59
N PRO A 558 19.85 -18.06 -4.19
CA PRO A 558 21.09 -17.98 -4.97
C PRO A 558 20.90 -17.21 -6.28
N LYS A 559 19.68 -17.23 -6.84
CA LYS A 559 19.28 -16.48 -8.05
C LYS A 559 17.82 -16.05 -7.95
N PHE A 560 17.43 -15.04 -8.73
CA PHE A 560 16.05 -14.60 -8.79
C PHE A 560 15.11 -15.75 -9.20
N GLY A 561 14.00 -15.90 -8.47
CA GLY A 561 13.05 -17.01 -8.63
C GLY A 561 13.55 -18.39 -8.18
N GLY A 562 14.71 -18.48 -7.51
CA GLY A 562 15.23 -19.71 -6.91
C GLY A 562 15.31 -19.60 -5.39
N TRP A 563 14.81 -20.62 -4.69
CA TRP A 563 14.99 -20.81 -3.24
C TRP A 563 16.31 -21.52 -2.94
#